data_AF-W0BGV5-F1
#
_entry.id   AF-W0BGV5-F1
#
_cell.length_a   1.000
_cell.length_b   1.000
_cell.length_c   1.000
_cell.angle_alpha   90.00
_cell.angle_beta   90.00
_cell.angle_gamma   90.00
#
_symmetry.space_group_name_H-M   'P 1'
#
loop_
_entity.id
_entity.type
_entity.pdbx_description
1 polymer ?
#
loop_
_entity_poly.entity_id
_entity_poly.type
_entity_poly.pdbx_seq_one_letter_code
_entity_poly.pdbx_strand_id
1 'polypeptide(L)'
;MFVSLLNQIIKHAIMTAVVFKFNIIIKRDQYVKKLVATTLSVITLGSVFPAHADVTNSCFVEVAVSSPPVLVSERVAFNVSNSSGIYRSLTLNGGDAARTIEQLPCYNAYTISATLYSSAVNPLMNTSAIGQCTLQAGEIALNNPDSNISVVFPFDFNCD
;
A
#
# COMPACT_ATOMS: atom_id res chain seq x y z
N MET A 1 12.43 87.73 31.90
CA MET A 1 11.58 86.52 31.91
C MET A 1 11.12 86.09 30.50
N PHE A 2 10.91 87.00 29.54
CA PHE A 2 10.42 86.68 28.19
C PHE A 2 11.40 85.93 27.24
N VAL A 3 12.72 86.13 27.38
CA VAL A 3 13.73 85.49 26.50
C VAL A 3 13.81 83.97 26.71
N SER A 4 13.48 83.47 27.90
CA SER A 4 13.52 82.04 28.23
C SER A 4 12.41 81.24 27.53
N LEU A 5 11.22 81.83 27.42
CA LEU A 5 10.05 81.17 26.84
C LEU A 5 10.18 81.02 25.31
N LEU A 6 10.70 82.04 24.63
CA LEU A 6 10.90 82.01 23.17
C LEU A 6 11.96 80.97 22.77
N ASN A 7 13.02 80.83 23.56
CA ASN A 7 14.09 79.85 23.31
C ASN A 7 13.60 78.40 23.51
N GLN A 8 12.61 78.19 24.38
CA GLN A 8 12.01 76.88 24.61
C GLN A 8 11.07 76.46 23.47
N ILE A 9 10.30 77.41 22.91
CA ILE A 9 9.41 77.16 21.76
C ILE A 9 10.21 76.85 20.49
N ILE A 10 11.30 77.57 20.24
CA ILE A 10 12.18 77.33 19.08
C ILE A 10 12.84 75.93 19.17
N LYS A 11 13.31 75.54 20.36
CA LYS A 11 13.86 74.19 20.58
C LYS A 11 12.82 73.09 20.33
N HIS A 12 11.58 73.30 20.74
CA HIS A 12 10.50 72.34 20.50
C HIS A 12 10.12 72.24 19.02
N ALA A 13 10.06 73.36 18.30
CA ALA A 13 9.77 73.38 16.86
C ALA A 13 10.87 72.70 16.03
N ILE A 14 12.15 72.95 16.37
CA ILE A 14 13.30 72.29 15.70
C ILE A 14 13.31 70.80 15.99
N MET A 15 13.07 70.39 17.23
CA MET A 15 13.02 68.96 17.60
C MET A 15 11.88 68.23 16.89
N THR A 16 10.71 68.87 16.73
CA THR A 16 9.57 68.28 16.01
C THR A 16 9.85 68.18 14.50
N ALA A 17 10.48 69.20 13.90
CA ALA A 17 10.87 69.17 12.48
C ALA A 17 11.98 68.14 12.17
N VAL A 18 12.94 67.95 13.08
CA VAL A 18 13.99 66.93 12.97
C VAL A 18 13.40 65.52 13.10
N VAL A 19 12.47 65.29 14.03
CA VAL A 19 11.79 63.99 14.19
C VAL A 19 10.94 63.65 12.97
N PHE A 20 10.25 64.62 12.36
CA PHE A 20 9.45 64.40 11.17
C PHE A 20 10.31 64.08 9.94
N LYS A 21 11.46 64.77 9.78
CA LYS A 21 12.42 64.51 8.68
C LYS A 21 13.12 63.16 8.83
N PHE A 22 13.46 62.74 10.06
CA PHE A 22 14.01 61.41 10.35
C PHE A 22 13.01 60.28 10.05
N ASN A 23 11.72 60.45 10.40
CA ASN A 23 10.70 59.41 10.16
C ASN A 23 10.43 59.15 8.67
N ILE A 24 10.56 60.17 7.81
CA ILE A 24 10.40 60.03 6.35
C ILE A 24 11.60 59.31 5.72
N ILE A 25 12.82 59.53 6.22
CA ILE A 25 14.03 58.86 5.73
C ILE A 25 14.01 57.37 6.10
N ILE A 26 13.59 57.02 7.33
CA ILE A 26 13.47 55.61 7.78
C ILE A 26 12.42 54.83 6.98
N LYS A 27 11.29 55.47 6.59
CA LYS A 27 10.27 54.81 5.76
C LYS A 27 10.72 54.50 4.33
N ARG A 28 11.65 55.27 3.75
CA ARG A 28 12.19 54.98 2.40
C ARG A 28 13.18 53.81 2.40
N ASP A 29 13.95 53.62 3.46
CA ASP A 29 14.96 52.56 3.57
C ASP A 29 14.34 51.15 3.75
N GLN A 30 13.14 51.07 4.35
CA GLN A 30 12.42 49.80 4.51
C GLN A 30 11.76 49.27 3.23
N TYR A 31 11.53 50.11 2.21
CA TYR A 31 10.85 49.67 0.99
C TYR A 31 11.82 49.03 -0.03
N VAL A 32 13.09 49.46 -0.05
CA VAL A 32 14.09 48.94 -0.99
C VAL A 32 14.62 47.57 -0.56
N LYS A 33 14.67 47.28 0.74
CA LYS A 33 15.10 45.97 1.26
C LYS A 33 14.05 44.87 1.17
N LYS A 34 12.79 45.20 0.86
CA LYS A 34 11.71 44.20 0.74
C LYS A 34 11.55 43.62 -0.66
N LEU A 35 12.30 44.11 -1.65
CA LEU A 35 12.21 43.66 -3.04
C LEU A 35 13.32 42.69 -3.46
N VAL A 36 14.27 42.37 -2.56
CA VAL A 36 15.40 41.45 -2.83
C VAL A 36 15.30 40.16 -2.00
N ALA A 37 14.09 39.82 -1.52
CA ALA A 37 13.80 38.58 -0.80
C ALA A 37 12.85 37.65 -1.56
N THR A 38 12.81 37.73 -2.90
CA THR A 38 12.36 36.60 -3.73
C THR A 38 13.56 35.70 -3.97
N THR A 39 13.95 35.02 -2.90
CA THR A 39 14.91 33.93 -2.86
C THR A 39 14.44 32.80 -3.77
N LEU A 40 15.40 32.28 -4.53
CA LEU A 40 15.41 30.96 -5.18
C LEU A 40 14.45 29.97 -4.49
N SER A 41 13.45 29.50 -5.23
CA SER A 41 12.69 28.29 -4.89
C SER A 41 12.59 27.40 -6.13
N VAL A 42 13.74 27.16 -6.78
CA VAL A 42 13.91 26.04 -7.70
C VAL A 42 14.61 24.95 -6.91
N ILE A 43 13.85 24.28 -6.04
CA ILE A 43 14.28 23.04 -5.40
C ILE A 43 13.14 22.06 -5.64
N THR A 44 13.28 21.33 -6.74
CA THR A 44 13.05 19.87 -6.79
C THR A 44 12.04 19.35 -5.75
N LEU A 45 10.75 19.50 -6.05
CA LEU A 45 9.80 18.43 -5.77
C LEU A 45 10.14 17.37 -6.81
N GLY A 46 11.14 16.54 -6.58
CA GLY A 46 11.04 15.52 -5.55
C GLY A 46 10.40 14.36 -6.28
N SER A 47 11.27 13.54 -6.88
CA SER A 47 11.00 12.17 -7.32
C SER A 47 9.53 11.84 -7.50
N VAL A 48 9.13 11.68 -8.76
CA VAL A 48 8.08 10.73 -9.12
C VAL A 48 8.54 9.39 -8.56
N PHE A 49 8.26 9.15 -7.28
CA PHE A 49 8.22 7.80 -6.77
C PHE A 49 7.22 7.14 -7.72
N PRO A 50 7.57 6.02 -8.38
CA PRO A 50 6.50 5.11 -8.71
C PRO A 50 5.84 4.85 -7.37
N ALA A 51 4.65 5.42 -7.16
CA ALA A 51 3.68 4.75 -6.34
C ALA A 51 3.50 3.41 -7.06
N HIS A 52 4.38 2.46 -6.74
CA HIS A 52 3.97 1.08 -6.69
C HIS A 52 2.69 1.16 -5.88
N ALA A 53 1.55 1.01 -6.56
CA ALA A 53 0.37 0.54 -5.89
C ALA A 53 0.81 -0.79 -5.30
N ASP A 54 1.37 -0.72 -4.09
CA ASP A 54 1.29 -1.83 -3.18
C ASP A 54 -0.19 -2.18 -3.21
N VAL A 55 -0.51 -3.40 -3.61
CA VAL A 55 -1.87 -3.81 -3.92
C VAL A 55 -2.59 -3.87 -2.57
N THR A 56 -2.96 -2.69 -2.04
CA THR A 56 -3.60 -2.50 -0.75
C THR A 56 -5.00 -3.11 -0.71
N ASN A 57 -5.46 -3.63 -1.85
CA ASN A 57 -6.67 -4.43 -2.02
C ASN A 57 -6.34 -5.86 -2.50
N SER A 58 -5.28 -6.47 -1.95
CA SER A 58 -5.00 -7.89 -2.21
C SER A 58 -5.66 -8.75 -1.14
N CYS A 59 -6.40 -9.72 -1.61
CA CYS A 59 -7.01 -10.77 -0.82
C CYS A 59 -6.14 -12.02 -0.95
N PHE A 60 -6.33 -12.96 -0.03
CA PHE A 60 -5.55 -14.19 -0.02
C PHE A 60 -6.37 -15.39 0.42
N VAL A 61 -5.96 -16.56 -0.04
CA VAL A 61 -6.52 -17.85 0.35
C VAL A 61 -5.42 -18.65 1.01
N GLU A 62 -5.64 -19.10 2.24
CA GLU A 62 -4.76 -20.04 2.91
C GLU A 62 -5.18 -21.47 2.55
N VAL A 63 -4.22 -22.27 2.14
CA VAL A 63 -4.42 -23.68 1.77
C VAL A 63 -3.52 -24.56 2.63
N ALA A 64 -4.08 -25.66 3.11
CA ALA A 64 -3.37 -26.65 3.89
C ALA A 64 -3.68 -28.07 3.40
N VAL A 65 -2.72 -28.97 3.61
CA VAL A 65 -2.87 -30.40 3.31
C VAL A 65 -2.86 -31.15 4.64
N SER A 66 -3.91 -31.93 4.88
CA SER A 66 -3.98 -32.79 6.05
C SER A 66 -3.23 -34.10 5.82
N SER A 67 -2.25 -34.36 6.68
CA SER A 67 -1.41 -35.56 6.63
C SER A 67 -1.31 -36.21 8.02
N PRO A 68 -1.89 -37.41 8.21
CA PRO A 68 -2.80 -38.15 7.30
C PRO A 68 -4.14 -37.40 7.06
N PRO A 69 -4.87 -37.65 5.95
CA PRO A 69 -4.77 -38.81 5.07
C PRO A 69 -3.79 -38.69 3.89
N VAL A 70 -3.38 -37.48 3.48
CA VAL A 70 -2.45 -37.32 2.36
C VAL A 70 -1.06 -37.75 2.79
N LEU A 71 -0.43 -38.64 2.04
CA LEU A 71 0.91 -39.14 2.35
C LEU A 71 1.98 -38.09 2.04
N VAL A 72 3.13 -38.15 2.71
CA VAL A 72 4.26 -37.23 2.45
C VAL A 72 4.81 -37.39 1.02
N SER A 73 4.61 -38.57 0.43
CA SER A 73 4.92 -38.84 -0.99
C SER A 73 3.83 -38.38 -1.94
N GLU A 74 2.75 -37.75 -1.49
CA GLU A 74 1.69 -37.24 -2.35
C GLU A 74 1.75 -35.72 -2.40
N ARG A 75 1.25 -35.17 -3.50
CA ARG A 75 1.21 -33.72 -3.71
C ARG A 75 -0.17 -33.29 -4.14
N VAL A 76 -0.61 -32.16 -3.63
CA VAL A 76 -1.91 -31.55 -3.90
C VAL A 76 -1.66 -30.20 -4.55
N ALA A 77 -2.14 -30.03 -5.78
CA ALA A 77 -2.17 -28.73 -6.44
C ALA A 77 -3.50 -28.05 -6.14
N PHE A 78 -3.45 -26.91 -5.48
CA PHE A 78 -4.57 -26.00 -5.26
C PHE A 78 -4.59 -24.98 -6.39
N ASN A 79 -5.76 -24.76 -6.98
CA ASN A 79 -5.99 -23.73 -7.98
C ASN A 79 -7.13 -22.83 -7.53
N VAL A 80 -6.89 -21.53 -7.59
CA VAL A 80 -7.87 -20.47 -7.33
C VAL A 80 -8.10 -19.75 -8.64
N SER A 81 -9.35 -19.75 -9.10
CA SER A 81 -9.71 -19.14 -10.37
C SER A 81 -11.00 -18.33 -10.27
N ASN A 82 -11.20 -17.38 -11.18
CA ASN A 82 -12.49 -16.69 -11.32
C ASN A 82 -12.96 -16.65 -12.77
N SER A 83 -14.22 -16.24 -12.96
CA SER A 83 -14.84 -16.05 -14.28
C SER A 83 -14.18 -14.96 -15.12
N SER A 84 -13.48 -14.01 -14.50
CA SER A 84 -12.73 -12.93 -15.16
C SER A 84 -11.36 -13.36 -15.70
N GLY A 85 -10.98 -14.64 -15.58
CA GLY A 85 -9.73 -15.17 -16.11
C GLY A 85 -8.53 -15.05 -15.17
N ILE A 86 -8.75 -14.74 -13.89
CA ILE A 86 -7.71 -14.79 -12.86
C ILE A 86 -7.45 -16.25 -12.54
N TYR A 87 -6.18 -16.64 -12.52
CA TYR A 87 -5.76 -17.99 -12.17
C TYR A 87 -4.48 -17.94 -11.34
N ARG A 88 -4.52 -18.55 -10.16
CA ARG A 88 -3.36 -18.74 -9.28
C ARG A 88 -3.33 -20.18 -8.80
N SER A 89 -2.14 -20.75 -8.67
CA SER A 89 -1.98 -22.13 -8.25
C SER A 89 -0.82 -22.29 -7.28
N LEU A 90 -0.96 -23.24 -6.35
CA LEU A 90 0.09 -23.62 -5.42
C LEU A 90 0.07 -25.13 -5.23
N THR A 91 1.24 -25.75 -5.16
CA THR A 91 1.34 -27.18 -4.86
C THR A 91 1.97 -27.38 -3.49
N LEU A 92 1.35 -28.23 -2.68
CA LEU A 92 1.84 -28.65 -1.37
C LEU A 92 1.98 -30.17 -1.34
N ASN A 93 3.00 -30.68 -0.66
CA ASN A 93 3.11 -32.09 -0.36
C ASN A 93 2.35 -32.43 0.92
N GLY A 94 2.08 -33.71 1.14
CA GLY A 94 1.61 -34.16 2.45
C GLY A 94 2.61 -33.81 3.55
N GLY A 95 2.12 -33.21 4.63
CA GLY A 95 2.92 -32.79 5.78
C GLY A 95 3.58 -31.43 5.64
N ASP A 96 3.43 -30.75 4.50
CA ASP A 96 3.85 -29.37 4.37
C ASP A 96 3.00 -28.45 5.25
N ALA A 97 3.62 -27.38 5.77
CA ALA A 97 2.90 -26.33 6.48
C ALA A 97 1.89 -25.63 5.55
N ALA A 98 0.84 -25.07 6.14
CA ALA A 98 -0.12 -24.24 5.42
C ALA A 98 0.60 -23.09 4.68
N ARG A 99 0.07 -22.73 3.51
CA ARG A 99 0.62 -21.67 2.68
C ARG A 99 -0.48 -20.83 2.07
N THR A 100 -0.09 -19.62 1.68
CA THR A 100 -1.01 -18.63 1.18
C THR A 100 -0.88 -18.46 -0.32
N ILE A 101 -2.03 -18.42 -1.01
CA ILE A 101 -2.16 -17.96 -2.38
C ILE A 101 -2.54 -16.48 -2.32
N GLU A 102 -1.54 -15.63 -2.53
CA GLU A 102 -1.65 -14.18 -2.43
C GLU A 102 -1.97 -13.52 -3.78
N GLN A 103 -2.06 -12.19 -3.77
CA GLN A 103 -2.25 -11.35 -4.97
C GLN A 103 -3.56 -11.67 -5.72
N LEU A 104 -4.61 -12.00 -4.97
CA LEU A 104 -5.96 -12.14 -5.50
C LEU A 104 -6.67 -10.78 -5.42
N PRO A 105 -7.19 -10.23 -6.53
CA PRO A 105 -8.03 -9.05 -6.48
C PRO A 105 -9.27 -9.24 -5.59
N CYS A 106 -9.45 -8.37 -4.59
CA CYS A 106 -10.67 -8.36 -3.79
C CYS A 106 -11.90 -7.96 -4.63
N TYR A 107 -13.09 -8.15 -4.07
CA TYR A 107 -14.41 -7.93 -4.69
C TYR A 107 -14.72 -8.88 -5.84
N ASN A 108 -14.21 -10.11 -5.78
CA ASN A 108 -14.45 -11.15 -6.77
C ASN A 108 -14.88 -12.45 -6.08
N ALA A 109 -15.66 -13.25 -6.81
CA ALA A 109 -15.94 -14.63 -6.45
C ALA A 109 -14.87 -15.55 -7.04
N TYR A 110 -14.35 -16.48 -6.25
CA TYR A 110 -13.33 -17.43 -6.66
C TYR A 110 -13.82 -18.87 -6.50
N THR A 111 -13.49 -19.71 -7.47
CA THR A 111 -13.58 -21.16 -7.37
C THR A 111 -12.24 -21.71 -6.91
N ILE A 112 -12.26 -22.48 -5.82
CA ILE A 112 -11.09 -23.23 -5.34
C ILE A 112 -11.24 -24.69 -5.77
N SER A 113 -10.21 -25.21 -6.42
CA SER A 113 -10.09 -26.63 -6.75
C SER A 113 -8.77 -27.19 -6.24
N ALA A 114 -8.74 -28.49 -5.99
CA ALA A 114 -7.57 -29.23 -5.59
C ALA A 114 -7.39 -30.45 -6.49
N THR A 115 -6.16 -30.80 -6.83
CA THR A 115 -5.84 -32.01 -7.61
C THR A 115 -4.77 -32.78 -6.88
N LEU A 116 -5.08 -34.02 -6.49
CA LEU A 116 -4.14 -34.92 -5.84
C LEU A 116 -3.33 -35.66 -6.90
N TYR A 117 -2.01 -35.71 -6.75
CA TYR A 117 -1.11 -36.49 -7.60
C TYR A 117 -0.32 -37.50 -6.78
N SER A 118 -0.17 -38.70 -7.35
CA SER A 118 0.78 -39.68 -6.85
C SER A 118 2.20 -39.23 -7.23
N SER A 119 3.16 -39.26 -6.30
CA SER A 119 4.58 -39.08 -6.66
C SER A 119 5.22 -40.38 -7.18
N ALA A 120 4.49 -41.21 -7.91
CA ALA A 120 5.08 -42.38 -8.57
C ALA A 120 6.34 -41.94 -9.35
N VAL A 121 7.44 -42.61 -9.04
CA VAL A 121 8.85 -42.14 -9.10
C VAL A 121 9.40 -42.08 -10.54
N ASN A 122 8.61 -41.70 -11.54
CA ASN A 122 9.09 -41.63 -12.91
C ASN A 122 8.62 -40.36 -13.63
N PRO A 123 9.49 -39.35 -13.84
CA PRO A 123 9.13 -38.13 -14.58
C PRO A 123 8.78 -38.39 -16.06
N LEU A 124 8.97 -39.62 -16.55
CA LEU A 124 8.62 -40.06 -17.90
C LEU A 124 7.19 -40.62 -18.02
N MET A 125 6.58 -41.01 -16.90
CA MET A 125 5.15 -41.35 -16.86
C MET A 125 4.41 -40.14 -16.33
N ASN A 126 3.52 -39.57 -17.14
CA ASN A 126 2.57 -38.55 -16.71
C ASN A 126 2.09 -38.88 -15.30
N THR A 127 2.38 -38.00 -14.33
CA THR A 127 1.86 -38.12 -12.97
C THR A 127 0.35 -38.21 -13.08
N SER A 128 -0.20 -39.41 -12.90
CA SER A 128 -1.64 -39.59 -12.98
C SER A 128 -2.25 -38.79 -11.84
N ALA A 129 -3.10 -37.83 -12.20
CA ALA A 129 -3.97 -37.20 -11.21
C ALA A 129 -4.81 -38.32 -10.59
N ILE A 130 -4.78 -38.42 -9.27
CA ILE A 130 -5.56 -39.40 -8.50
C ILE A 130 -7.04 -38.96 -8.48
N GLY A 131 -7.30 -37.65 -8.51
CA GLY A 131 -8.64 -37.08 -8.60
C GLY A 131 -8.62 -35.55 -8.64
N GLN A 132 -9.67 -34.96 -9.21
CA GLN A 132 -9.93 -33.53 -9.17
C GLN A 132 -11.04 -33.25 -8.18
N CYS A 133 -10.82 -32.29 -7.30
CA CYS A 133 -11.74 -31.97 -6.21
C CYS A 133 -12.09 -30.50 -6.23
N THR A 134 -13.33 -30.19 -5.86
CA THR A 134 -13.83 -28.81 -5.75
C THR A 134 -14.21 -28.52 -4.32
N LEU A 135 -14.05 -27.26 -3.90
CA LEU A 135 -14.43 -26.84 -2.56
C LEU A 135 -15.92 -27.11 -2.31
N GLN A 136 -16.27 -27.76 -1.19
CA GLN A 136 -17.65 -28.11 -0.85
C GLN A 136 -18.53 -26.87 -0.64
N ALA A 137 -17.94 -25.76 -0.18
CA ALA A 137 -18.64 -24.49 0.01
C ALA A 137 -19.04 -23.79 -1.30
N GLY A 138 -18.53 -24.24 -2.45
CA GLY A 138 -18.74 -23.59 -3.75
C GLY A 138 -17.85 -22.37 -3.95
N GLU A 139 -18.36 -21.36 -4.65
CA GLU A 139 -17.63 -20.11 -4.91
C GLU A 139 -17.52 -19.25 -3.65
N ILE A 140 -16.32 -18.72 -3.41
CA ILE A 140 -16.01 -17.87 -2.26
C ILE A 140 -15.88 -16.40 -2.69
N ALA A 141 -16.63 -15.51 -2.06
CA ALA A 141 -16.57 -14.08 -2.33
C ALA A 141 -15.62 -13.37 -1.34
N LEU A 142 -14.51 -12.83 -1.85
CA LEU A 142 -13.55 -12.08 -1.04
C LEU A 142 -13.85 -10.58 -1.15
N ASN A 143 -14.72 -10.06 -0.29
CA ASN A 143 -15.36 -8.75 -0.47
C ASN A 143 -14.67 -7.56 0.20
N ASN A 144 -13.62 -7.76 1.00
CA ASN A 144 -12.87 -6.66 1.62
C ASN A 144 -11.36 -6.93 1.50
N PRO A 145 -10.51 -5.89 1.47
CA PRO A 145 -9.08 -6.03 1.77
C PRO A 145 -8.90 -6.81 3.09
N ASP A 146 -7.88 -7.65 3.16
CA ASP A 146 -7.62 -8.58 4.28
C ASP A 146 -8.65 -9.72 4.47
N SER A 147 -9.68 -9.80 3.63
CA SER A 147 -10.55 -10.99 3.63
C SER A 147 -9.75 -12.20 3.23
N ASN A 148 -9.84 -13.23 4.07
CA ASN A 148 -9.20 -14.50 3.83
C ASN A 148 -10.14 -15.65 4.16
N ILE A 149 -9.75 -16.80 3.65
CA ILE A 149 -10.35 -18.08 3.98
C ILE A 149 -9.24 -19.10 4.04
N SER A 150 -9.35 -20.00 5.01
CA SER A 150 -8.46 -21.14 5.16
C SER A 150 -9.21 -22.40 4.75
N VAL A 151 -8.61 -23.20 3.88
CA VAL A 151 -9.20 -24.45 3.39
C VAL A 151 -8.20 -25.60 3.54
N VAL A 152 -8.71 -26.75 3.93
CA VAL A 152 -7.92 -27.94 4.27
C VAL A 152 -8.32 -29.10 3.38
N PHE A 153 -7.38 -29.57 2.56
CA PHE A 153 -7.56 -30.78 1.76
C PHE A 153 -7.26 -32.04 2.60
N PRO A 154 -8.06 -33.13 2.48
CA PRO A 154 -9.23 -33.29 1.61
C PRO A 154 -10.56 -32.90 2.26
N PHE A 155 -10.59 -32.52 3.55
CA PHE A 155 -11.84 -32.43 4.32
C PHE A 155 -12.83 -31.37 3.81
N ASP A 156 -12.34 -30.24 3.30
CA ASP A 156 -13.19 -29.18 2.76
C ASP A 156 -13.54 -29.36 1.28
N PHE A 157 -13.08 -30.46 0.67
CA PHE A 157 -13.22 -30.71 -0.77
C PHE A 157 -14.11 -31.92 -1.04
N ASN A 158 -14.88 -31.84 -2.12
CA ASN A 158 -15.55 -33.00 -2.70
C ASN A 158 -14.72 -33.47 -3.89
N CYS A 159 -14.26 -34.72 -3.85
CA CYS A 159 -13.46 -35.35 -4.89
C CYS A 159 -14.33 -36.35 -5.63
N ASP A 160 -14.47 -36.18 -6.95
CA ASP A 160 -15.16 -37.12 -7.83
C ASP A 160 -14.16 -38.06 -8.53
#